data_AF-A0A851S4T6-F1
#
_entry.id   AF-A0A851S4T6-F1
#
_cell.length_a   1.000
_cell.length_b   1.000
_cell.length_c   1.000
_cell.angle_alpha   90.00
_cell.angle_beta   90.00
_cell.angle_gamma   90.00
#
_symmetry.space_group_name_H-M   'P 1'
#
loop_
_entity.id
_entity.type
_entity.pdbx_description
1 polymer ?
#
loop_
_entity_poly.entity_id
_entity_poly.type
_entity_poly.pdbx_seq_one_letter_code
_entity_poly.pdbx_strand_id
1 'polypeptide(L)'
;DPLPPLLPKKQLQRAESLPEPGPSHRCYGDPEPRAGSILYSIPLPQLRHGEGAPPQDRPSWAPKKPLAKSQSLGEPLTRSSPQKAPSPSLKELTFGTADGELGPLLENPGGVCGVVLGCQEASLARLSAHIQEELVGPEDRQQLLEAELAGKRWAALSVLDPQPCCQSGDAWYFRVGFTFEHSQLQFAAKVPKPCCSSLGVQSSLGTHCSIQRLLGHFTDRLPQELVLPGIPGKQSQGPSREDLACPAPQPVLQVILCAEVPQQTLAEFVKGSHALHRTSPGHYERLGCLLLLQLCMGLEHLRGQNMAQGDLCPENLLLVQCPCPPRSQQGQKEPLGLSLPRLLISSFFKVQGKQRACSSSQEQDWSQSLTAASPPSAAELNVGRLIYQILHVDIPLENILGFRSKTLPEIPLLSIYSAGLKRLATLLLHRDPHERVSIEQARGILQVLLWGPRQELFARRRKSLALLRGWLEVKRTLLLLRFAENTAGTGVSPGLEEWLCCQYFQGATEHTLYQVTQVLYA
;
A
#
# COMPACT_ATOMS: atom_id res chain seq x y z
N ASP A 1 -66.13 1.54 -6.66
CA ASP A 1 -65.75 2.05 -7.99
C ASP A 1 -64.61 3.06 -7.90
N PRO A 2 -63.61 3.04 -8.81
CA PRO A 2 -63.09 1.91 -9.58
C PRO A 2 -61.54 1.80 -9.51
N LEU A 3 -61.01 0.64 -9.91
CA LEU A 3 -59.58 0.44 -10.20
C LEU A 3 -59.13 1.29 -11.41
N PRO A 4 -57.87 1.77 -11.45
CA PRO A 4 -57.27 2.29 -12.68
C PRO A 4 -56.87 1.15 -13.64
N PRO A 5 -56.71 1.45 -14.95
CA PRO A 5 -57.05 0.56 -16.05
C PRO A 5 -55.91 -0.33 -16.55
N LEU A 6 -56.32 -1.39 -17.28
CA LEU A 6 -55.48 -2.32 -18.03
C LEU A 6 -54.77 -1.62 -19.21
N LEU A 7 -53.45 -1.83 -19.33
CA LEU A 7 -52.67 -1.44 -20.50
C LEU A 7 -53.01 -2.32 -21.73
N PRO A 8 -53.06 -1.76 -22.94
CA PRO A 8 -53.49 -2.45 -24.15
C PRO A 8 -52.42 -3.39 -24.74
N LYS A 9 -52.90 -4.51 -25.28
CA LYS A 9 -52.15 -5.49 -26.10
C LYS A 9 -52.10 -5.04 -27.59
N LYS A 10 -51.08 -5.57 -28.28
CA LYS A 10 -50.79 -5.63 -29.74
C LYS A 10 -49.77 -4.56 -30.19
N GLN A 11 -48.71 -4.88 -30.93
CA GLN A 11 -48.57 -5.81 -32.06
C GLN A 11 -47.08 -6.18 -32.24
N LEU A 12 -46.74 -7.48 -32.25
CA LEU A 12 -45.52 -7.97 -32.91
C LEU A 12 -45.97 -8.96 -33.98
N GLN A 13 -45.71 -8.60 -35.24
CA GLN A 13 -45.96 -9.44 -36.39
C GLN A 13 -44.86 -10.50 -36.50
N ARG A 14 -45.30 -11.77 -36.59
CA ARG A 14 -44.88 -12.90 -37.46
C ARG A 14 -43.69 -12.64 -38.41
N ALA A 15 -42.88 -13.61 -38.84
CA ALA A 15 -42.97 -15.07 -38.89
C ALA A 15 -41.54 -15.63 -39.14
N GLU A 16 -41.17 -16.83 -38.69
CA GLU A 16 -41.07 -18.11 -39.45
C GLU A 16 -39.66 -18.66 -39.10
N SER A 17 -39.36 -19.93 -38.85
CA SER A 17 -40.09 -21.20 -38.82
C SER A 17 -39.17 -22.25 -38.15
N LEU A 18 -39.75 -23.15 -37.37
CA LEU A 18 -39.13 -24.41 -36.89
C LEU A 18 -39.12 -25.45 -38.04
N PRO A 19 -38.47 -26.63 -37.89
CA PRO A 19 -39.10 -27.71 -37.13
C PRO A 19 -38.15 -28.47 -36.17
N GLU A 20 -38.67 -28.81 -34.99
CA GLU A 20 -38.21 -29.93 -34.17
C GLU A 20 -38.52 -31.28 -34.85
N PRO A 21 -38.06 -32.42 -34.28
CA PRO A 21 -38.98 -33.12 -33.37
C PRO A 21 -38.31 -33.70 -32.11
N GLY A 22 -39.04 -33.61 -30.99
CA GLY A 22 -38.72 -34.24 -29.71
C GLY A 22 -39.07 -35.75 -29.62
N PRO A 23 -39.63 -36.22 -28.48
CA PRO A 23 -38.82 -36.95 -27.48
C PRO A 23 -39.35 -38.36 -27.14
N SER A 24 -38.68 -39.00 -26.16
CA SER A 24 -39.09 -40.13 -25.28
C SER A 24 -38.69 -41.57 -25.66
N HIS A 25 -37.89 -42.25 -24.82
CA HIS A 25 -38.33 -43.18 -23.78
C HIS A 25 -37.15 -43.92 -23.08
N ARG A 26 -37.35 -44.24 -21.80
CA ARG A 26 -36.47 -44.98 -20.87
C ARG A 26 -36.31 -46.46 -21.27
N CYS A 27 -35.17 -47.08 -20.94
CA CYS A 27 -35.11 -48.39 -20.25
C CYS A 27 -33.74 -48.62 -19.56
N TYR A 28 -33.81 -49.38 -18.48
CA TYR A 28 -32.81 -49.70 -17.44
C TYR A 28 -31.64 -50.59 -17.89
N GLY A 29 -30.52 -50.51 -17.15
CA GLY A 29 -29.57 -51.62 -16.99
C GLY A 29 -28.14 -51.22 -16.61
N ASP A 30 -27.78 -51.28 -15.32
CA ASP A 30 -26.40 -51.45 -14.81
C ASP A 30 -26.07 -52.98 -14.76
N PRO A 31 -24.80 -53.46 -14.65
CA PRO A 31 -23.67 -52.87 -13.88
C PRO A 31 -22.23 -52.97 -14.49
N GLU A 32 -21.31 -52.14 -13.94
CA GLU A 32 -19.82 -52.17 -13.76
C GLU A 32 -18.88 -53.28 -14.39
N PRO A 33 -17.52 -53.16 -14.32
CA PRO A 33 -16.62 -52.07 -14.74
C PRO A 33 -15.38 -52.62 -15.53
N ARG A 34 -14.77 -51.87 -16.47
CA ARG A 34 -13.40 -52.19 -16.96
C ARG A 34 -12.55 -50.96 -17.28
N ALA A 35 -11.33 -51.04 -16.78
CA ALA A 35 -10.21 -50.13 -16.91
C ALA A 35 -9.71 -49.98 -18.36
N GLY A 36 -9.03 -48.85 -18.62
CA GLY A 36 -8.31 -48.61 -19.87
C GLY A 36 -7.49 -47.34 -19.85
N SER A 37 -6.36 -47.36 -19.13
CA SER A 37 -5.23 -46.44 -19.34
C SER A 37 -4.64 -46.66 -20.73
N ILE A 38 -4.34 -45.60 -21.47
CA ILE A 38 -3.40 -45.65 -22.59
C ILE A 38 -2.40 -44.51 -22.45
N LEU A 39 -1.23 -44.87 -21.94
CA LEU A 39 0.05 -44.18 -22.12
C LEU A 39 0.63 -44.67 -23.46
N TYR A 40 1.20 -43.78 -24.27
CA TYR A 40 2.18 -44.20 -25.28
C TYR A 40 3.43 -43.34 -25.22
N SER A 41 4.54 -44.06 -25.09
CA SER A 41 5.91 -43.63 -24.92
C SER A 41 6.59 -43.35 -26.26
N ILE A 42 7.59 -42.48 -26.18
CA ILE A 42 8.60 -42.10 -27.18
C ILE A 42 9.45 -43.30 -27.64
N PRO A 43 10.00 -43.28 -28.86
CA PRO A 43 11.36 -43.79 -29.08
C PRO A 43 12.32 -42.79 -29.75
N LEU A 44 13.59 -42.85 -29.32
CA LEU A 44 14.78 -42.14 -29.82
C LEU A 44 15.32 -42.78 -31.13
N PRO A 45 16.03 -42.06 -32.02
CA PRO A 45 16.66 -42.65 -33.20
C PRO A 45 18.16 -42.98 -32.99
N GLN A 46 18.61 -44.10 -33.54
CA GLN A 46 20.04 -44.45 -33.73
C GLN A 46 20.31 -44.97 -35.15
N LEU A 47 21.51 -44.62 -35.64
CA LEU A 47 22.09 -44.77 -36.99
C LEU A 47 22.20 -46.21 -37.53
N ARG A 48 22.14 -46.39 -38.88
CA ARG A 48 23.29 -46.62 -39.80
C ARG A 48 22.90 -47.14 -41.21
N HIS A 49 23.61 -46.57 -42.21
CA HIS A 49 24.21 -47.15 -43.44
C HIS A 49 23.35 -47.73 -44.59
N GLY A 50 23.72 -47.35 -45.84
CA GLY A 50 23.73 -48.27 -46.99
C GLY A 50 23.30 -47.71 -48.36
N GLU A 51 24.28 -47.19 -49.12
CA GLU A 51 24.52 -47.32 -50.59
C GLU A 51 23.45 -47.10 -51.68
N GLY A 52 23.86 -46.37 -52.75
CA GLY A 52 23.42 -46.59 -54.13
C GLY A 52 23.18 -45.33 -54.99
N ALA A 53 24.04 -45.07 -55.98
CA ALA A 53 23.91 -44.05 -57.05
C ALA A 53 24.14 -44.71 -58.44
N PRO A 54 24.20 -43.97 -59.58
CA PRO A 54 23.18 -43.26 -60.38
C PRO A 54 23.13 -43.85 -61.84
N PRO A 55 22.64 -43.19 -62.95
CA PRO A 55 23.39 -42.10 -63.65
C PRO A 55 22.59 -41.08 -64.55
N GLN A 56 23.32 -39.99 -64.91
CA GLN A 56 23.42 -39.17 -66.15
C GLN A 56 22.17 -38.76 -66.99
N ASP A 57 22.02 -37.51 -67.49
CA ASP A 57 22.76 -36.94 -68.62
C ASP A 57 22.47 -35.43 -68.89
N ARG A 58 23.41 -34.74 -69.54
CA ARG A 58 23.47 -33.32 -70.01
C ARG A 58 23.05 -33.27 -71.53
N PRO A 59 23.11 -32.15 -72.34
CA PRO A 59 23.99 -30.96 -72.26
C PRO A 59 23.48 -29.57 -72.80
N SER A 60 24.31 -28.53 -72.57
CA SER A 60 24.71 -27.36 -73.42
C SER A 60 23.65 -26.44 -74.09
N TRP A 61 23.70 -25.11 -73.97
CA TRP A 61 24.67 -24.24 -74.69
C TRP A 61 24.76 -22.81 -74.09
N ALA A 62 25.96 -22.25 -74.05
CA ALA A 62 26.28 -20.81 -73.91
C ALA A 62 27.36 -20.51 -75.00
N PRO A 63 27.68 -19.28 -75.48
CA PRO A 63 28.01 -18.11 -74.63
C PRO A 63 27.83 -16.69 -75.25
N LYS A 64 27.91 -15.65 -74.41
CA LYS A 64 28.66 -14.40 -74.70
C LYS A 64 29.31 -13.88 -73.41
N LYS A 65 30.60 -13.55 -73.47
CA LYS A 65 31.48 -12.87 -72.49
C LYS A 65 31.96 -11.54 -73.14
N PRO A 66 32.72 -10.62 -72.51
CA PRO A 66 33.25 -10.59 -71.12
C PRO A 66 33.12 -9.22 -70.40
N LEU A 67 33.34 -9.18 -69.09
CA LEU A 67 34.43 -8.40 -68.45
C LEU A 67 34.49 -8.68 -66.94
N ALA A 68 35.70 -9.06 -66.51
CA ALA A 68 36.13 -9.32 -65.14
C ALA A 68 36.27 -8.00 -64.36
N LYS A 69 36.09 -7.95 -63.04
CA LYS A 69 36.99 -8.55 -62.04
C LYS A 69 36.24 -9.02 -60.80
N SER A 70 36.50 -10.28 -60.51
CA SER A 70 36.35 -10.99 -59.25
C SER A 70 37.39 -10.52 -58.24
N GLN A 71 37.01 -10.53 -56.95
CA GLN A 71 37.79 -11.24 -55.94
C GLN A 71 36.82 -11.95 -55.00
N SER A 72 37.28 -13.09 -54.54
CA SER A 72 36.55 -14.28 -54.16
C SER A 72 37.25 -14.83 -52.93
N LEU A 73 36.48 -15.52 -52.09
CA LEU A 73 36.92 -16.54 -51.13
C LEU A 73 37.78 -16.05 -49.95
N GLY A 74 37.09 -15.79 -48.84
CA GLY A 74 36.97 -16.79 -47.77
C GLY A 74 38.17 -16.95 -46.84
N GLU A 75 37.90 -16.81 -45.54
CA GLU A 75 38.23 -17.87 -44.59
C GLU A 75 37.17 -17.94 -43.47
N PRO A 76 36.96 -19.14 -42.90
CA PRO A 76 35.90 -19.42 -41.95
C PRO A 76 36.32 -18.98 -40.56
N LEU A 77 35.81 -17.84 -40.10
CA LEU A 77 35.85 -17.52 -38.67
C LEU A 77 34.82 -18.40 -37.97
N THR A 78 35.33 -19.53 -37.48
CA THR A 78 35.04 -20.05 -36.15
C THR A 78 33.73 -19.56 -35.57
N ARG A 79 32.73 -20.43 -35.71
CA ARG A 79 31.54 -20.57 -34.85
C ARG A 79 31.81 -20.01 -33.46
N SER A 80 31.59 -18.72 -33.28
CA SER A 80 31.36 -18.15 -31.98
C SER A 80 30.08 -18.84 -31.53
N SER A 81 30.21 -19.58 -30.43
CA SER A 81 29.08 -20.12 -29.67
C SER A 81 27.94 -19.12 -29.72
N PRO A 82 26.66 -19.51 -29.91
CA PRO A 82 25.59 -18.54 -29.86
C PRO A 82 25.74 -17.86 -28.51
N GLN A 83 26.24 -16.61 -28.53
CA GLN A 83 26.16 -15.75 -27.39
C GLN A 83 24.66 -15.64 -27.20
N LYS A 84 24.17 -16.39 -26.22
CA LYS A 84 22.79 -16.40 -25.79
C LYS A 84 22.42 -14.93 -25.71
N ALA A 85 21.67 -14.45 -26.71
CA ALA A 85 21.08 -13.14 -26.66
C ALA A 85 20.48 -13.04 -25.25
N PRO A 86 20.73 -11.96 -24.49
CA PRO A 86 20.21 -11.86 -23.14
C PRO A 86 18.73 -12.20 -23.26
N SER A 87 18.34 -13.33 -22.66
CA SER A 87 16.96 -13.78 -22.70
C SER A 87 16.14 -12.56 -22.27
N PRO A 88 15.17 -12.09 -23.08
CA PRO A 88 14.47 -10.86 -22.79
C PRO A 88 13.99 -10.95 -21.35
N SER A 89 14.26 -9.91 -20.56
CA SER A 89 13.86 -9.96 -19.17
C SER A 89 12.35 -10.17 -19.16
N LEU A 90 11.89 -11.21 -18.44
CA LEU A 90 10.46 -11.59 -18.43
C LEU A 90 9.54 -10.44 -17.96
N LYS A 91 10.14 -9.38 -17.42
CA LYS A 91 9.51 -8.16 -16.90
C LYS A 91 9.33 -7.06 -17.94
N GLU A 92 10.00 -7.13 -19.09
CA GLU A 92 10.00 -6.11 -20.16
C GLU A 92 9.11 -6.47 -21.36
N LEU A 93 8.54 -7.68 -21.38
CA LEU A 93 7.65 -8.11 -22.44
C LEU A 93 6.37 -7.27 -22.46
N THR A 94 6.05 -6.71 -23.62
CA THR A 94 4.84 -5.92 -23.89
C THR A 94 4.04 -6.52 -25.04
N PHE A 95 2.83 -6.03 -25.29
CA PHE A 95 2.03 -6.45 -26.45
C PHE A 95 2.75 -6.22 -27.79
N GLY A 96 3.70 -5.26 -27.84
CA GLY A 96 4.51 -4.98 -29.03
C GLY A 96 5.77 -5.84 -29.18
N THR A 97 5.97 -6.85 -28.31
CA THR A 97 7.15 -7.73 -28.41
C THR A 97 7.11 -8.52 -29.72
N ALA A 98 8.22 -8.57 -30.44
CA ALA A 98 8.31 -9.29 -31.71
C ALA A 98 8.20 -10.81 -31.49
N ASP A 99 7.51 -11.51 -32.40
CA ASP A 99 7.29 -12.97 -32.33
C ASP A 99 8.61 -13.77 -32.24
N GLY A 100 9.69 -13.26 -32.84
CA GLY A 100 11.02 -13.88 -32.76
C GLY A 100 11.61 -13.94 -31.35
N GLU A 101 11.26 -13.00 -30.48
CA GLU A 101 11.68 -12.97 -29.07
C GLU A 101 10.80 -13.86 -28.19
N LEU A 102 9.54 -14.08 -28.61
CA LEU A 102 8.60 -14.99 -27.94
C LEU A 102 8.90 -16.45 -28.26
N GLY A 103 9.36 -16.76 -29.47
CA GLY A 103 9.63 -18.13 -29.95
C GLY A 103 10.34 -19.02 -28.92
N PRO A 104 11.53 -18.63 -28.41
CA PRO A 104 12.28 -19.43 -27.42
C PRO A 104 11.56 -19.64 -26.08
N LEU A 105 10.62 -18.76 -25.72
CA LEU A 105 9.87 -18.81 -24.46
C LEU A 105 8.64 -19.72 -24.54
N LEU A 106 8.11 -19.91 -25.76
CA LEU A 106 6.93 -20.72 -26.05
C LEU A 106 7.23 -22.23 -26.21
N GLU A 107 8.51 -22.61 -26.35
CA GLU A 107 8.93 -24.01 -26.56
C GLU A 107 8.63 -24.93 -25.37
N ASN A 108 8.43 -24.38 -24.17
CA ASN A 108 8.14 -25.14 -22.95
C ASN A 108 6.95 -24.51 -22.19
N PRO A 109 5.94 -25.29 -21.78
CA PRO A 109 4.86 -24.81 -20.89
C PRO A 109 5.37 -24.09 -19.63
N GLY A 110 6.52 -24.50 -19.09
CA GLY A 110 7.16 -23.82 -17.96
C GLY A 110 7.73 -22.44 -18.31
N GLY A 111 8.20 -22.26 -19.56
CA GLY A 111 8.66 -20.97 -20.08
C GLY A 111 7.52 -19.97 -20.22
N VAL A 112 6.40 -20.40 -20.79
CA VAL A 112 5.16 -19.60 -20.90
C VAL A 112 4.66 -19.18 -19.52
N CYS A 113 4.61 -20.11 -18.57
CA CYS A 113 4.22 -19.80 -17.19
C CYS A 113 5.16 -18.75 -16.57
N GLY A 114 6.48 -18.91 -16.73
CA GLY A 114 7.47 -17.96 -16.25
C GLY A 114 7.29 -16.55 -16.83
N VAL A 115 6.98 -16.44 -18.14
CA VAL A 115 6.65 -15.17 -18.80
C VAL A 115 5.44 -14.51 -18.16
N VAL A 116 4.33 -15.25 -18.05
CA VAL A 116 3.09 -14.71 -17.49
C VAL A 116 3.31 -14.21 -16.08
N LEU A 117 3.99 -14.98 -15.23
CA LEU A 117 4.29 -14.58 -13.85
C LEU A 117 5.20 -13.35 -13.79
N GLY A 118 6.21 -13.25 -14.66
CA GLY A 118 7.06 -12.07 -14.78
C GLY A 118 6.28 -10.81 -15.19
N CYS A 119 5.40 -10.94 -16.18
CA CYS A 119 4.52 -9.86 -16.62
C CYS A 119 3.54 -9.43 -15.51
N GLN A 120 3.02 -10.37 -14.72
CA GLN A 120 2.12 -10.06 -13.60
C GLN A 120 2.84 -9.22 -12.55
N GLU A 121 4.04 -9.62 -12.13
CA GLU A 121 4.84 -8.86 -11.16
C GLU A 121 5.18 -7.45 -11.67
N ALA A 122 5.62 -7.35 -12.92
CA ALA A 122 5.95 -6.07 -13.52
C ALA A 122 4.73 -5.15 -13.66
N SER A 123 3.56 -5.71 -14.01
CA SER A 123 2.32 -4.95 -14.13
C SER A 123 1.82 -4.46 -12.77
N LEU A 124 1.90 -5.30 -11.73
CA LEU A 124 1.56 -4.89 -10.36
C LEU A 124 2.48 -3.77 -9.85
N ALA A 125 3.78 -3.84 -10.15
CA ALA A 125 4.72 -2.78 -9.78
C ALA A 125 4.38 -1.44 -10.46
N ARG A 126 4.08 -1.46 -11.77
CA ARG A 126 3.67 -0.26 -12.52
C ARG A 126 2.34 0.31 -12.00
N LEU A 127 1.34 -0.54 -11.79
CA LEU A 127 0.07 -0.12 -11.21
C LEU A 127 0.28 0.49 -9.83
N SER A 128 1.06 -0.14 -8.97
CA SER A 128 1.30 0.39 -7.64
C SER A 128 1.99 1.75 -7.66
N ALA A 129 2.95 1.97 -8.57
CA ALA A 129 3.61 3.27 -8.73
C ALA A 129 2.63 4.34 -9.22
N HIS A 130 1.79 3.99 -10.20
CA HIS A 130 0.76 4.90 -10.72
C HIS A 130 -0.26 5.29 -9.66
N ILE A 131 -0.78 4.34 -8.88
CA ILE A 131 -1.73 4.64 -7.79
C ILE A 131 -1.07 5.51 -6.72
N GLN A 132 0.21 5.27 -6.41
CA GLN A 132 0.96 6.10 -5.46
C GLN A 132 1.05 7.55 -5.96
N GLU A 133 1.38 7.75 -7.23
CA GLU A 133 1.44 9.07 -7.85
C GLU A 133 0.09 9.79 -7.80
N GLU A 134 -1.02 9.09 -8.04
CA GLU A 134 -2.37 9.67 -7.90
C GLU A 134 -2.69 10.07 -6.44
N LEU A 135 -2.30 9.25 -5.46
CA LEU A 135 -2.58 9.48 -4.03
C LEU A 135 -1.72 10.59 -3.40
N VAL A 136 -0.49 10.73 -3.88
CA VAL A 136 0.57 11.58 -3.30
C VAL A 136 0.74 12.87 -4.13
N GLY A 137 0.44 12.81 -5.42
CA GLY A 137 0.74 13.78 -6.46
C GLY A 137 2.07 13.45 -7.17
N PRO A 138 2.30 13.99 -8.38
CA PRO A 138 3.58 13.85 -9.09
C PRO A 138 4.71 14.57 -8.34
N GLU A 139 5.88 13.93 -8.26
CA GLU A 139 7.05 14.44 -7.51
C GLU A 139 7.57 15.76 -8.08
N ASP A 140 7.61 15.90 -9.41
CA ASP A 140 8.11 17.12 -10.07
C ASP A 140 7.29 18.35 -9.70
N ARG A 141 5.96 18.20 -9.68
CA ARG A 141 5.04 19.28 -9.27
C ARG A 141 5.23 19.65 -7.81
N GLN A 142 5.60 18.67 -6.96
CA GLN A 142 5.86 18.92 -5.54
C GLN A 142 7.15 19.68 -5.34
N GLN A 143 8.23 19.31 -6.04
CA GLN A 143 9.50 20.03 -5.99
C GLN A 143 9.33 21.49 -6.46
N LEU A 144 8.53 21.72 -7.51
CA LEU A 144 8.23 23.07 -7.98
C LEU A 144 7.45 23.89 -6.94
N LEU A 145 6.47 23.27 -6.27
CA LEU A 145 5.72 23.90 -5.19
C LEU A 145 6.60 24.24 -3.98
N GLU A 146 7.51 23.35 -3.59
CA GLU A 146 8.49 23.59 -2.52
C GLU A 146 9.41 24.77 -2.86
N ALA A 147 9.85 24.86 -4.12
CA ALA A 147 10.67 25.98 -4.59
C ALA A 147 9.91 27.31 -4.55
N GLU A 148 8.63 27.34 -4.95
CA GLU A 148 7.79 28.55 -4.90
C GLU A 148 7.47 29.00 -3.47
N LEU A 149 7.32 28.06 -2.54
CA LEU A 149 7.09 28.33 -1.12
C LEU A 149 8.36 28.74 -0.36
N ALA A 150 9.54 28.49 -0.93
CA ALA A 150 10.81 28.82 -0.30
C ALA A 150 10.91 30.32 0.00
N GLY A 151 11.15 30.66 1.28
CA GLY A 151 11.26 32.04 1.74
C GLY A 151 9.94 32.81 1.88
N LYS A 152 8.80 32.20 1.52
CA LYS A 152 7.47 32.77 1.77
C LYS A 152 7.14 32.72 3.27
N ARG A 153 6.30 33.65 3.71
CA ARG A 153 5.82 33.79 5.10
C ARG A 153 4.30 33.95 5.12
N TRP A 154 3.70 34.22 6.28
CA TRP A 154 2.26 34.42 6.42
C TRP A 154 1.66 35.41 5.42
N ALA A 155 2.37 36.49 5.08
CA ALA A 155 1.88 37.50 4.12
C ALA A 155 1.62 36.95 2.70
N ALA A 156 2.22 35.83 2.33
CA ALA A 156 2.00 35.17 1.04
C ALA A 156 0.90 34.10 1.09
N LEU A 157 0.37 33.80 2.28
CA LEU A 157 -0.61 32.75 2.52
C LEU A 157 -1.97 33.38 2.85
N SER A 158 -3.04 32.75 2.35
CA SER A 158 -4.41 33.08 2.75
C SER A 158 -4.83 32.16 3.89
N VAL A 159 -5.22 32.71 5.04
CA VAL A 159 -5.82 31.92 6.12
C VAL A 159 -7.25 31.59 5.71
N LEU A 160 -7.57 30.30 5.62
CA LEU A 160 -8.91 29.85 5.19
C LEU A 160 -9.86 29.65 6.37
N ASP A 161 -9.33 29.24 7.52
CA ASP A 161 -10.07 29.11 8.78
C ASP A 161 -9.24 29.68 9.94
N PRO A 162 -9.77 30.62 10.73
CA PRO A 162 -9.10 31.15 11.91
C PRO A 162 -8.95 30.13 13.06
N GLN A 163 -9.77 29.08 13.08
CA GLN A 163 -9.67 27.98 14.04
C GLN A 163 -8.76 26.87 13.50
N PRO A 164 -8.06 26.13 14.39
CA PRO A 164 -7.29 24.98 13.94
C PRO A 164 -8.22 23.87 13.45
N CYS A 165 -7.93 23.32 12.27
CA CYS A 165 -8.69 22.22 11.70
C CYS A 165 -8.37 20.87 12.36
N CYS A 166 -7.22 20.76 13.04
CA CYS A 166 -6.82 19.58 13.80
C CYS A 166 -5.85 20.00 14.91
N GLN A 167 -5.94 19.35 16.07
CA GLN A 167 -5.03 19.55 17.19
C GLN A 167 -4.34 18.23 17.54
N SER A 168 -3.06 18.11 17.18
CA SER A 168 -2.23 16.97 17.58
C SER A 168 -1.68 17.16 19.00
N GLY A 169 -0.99 16.14 19.52
CA GLY A 169 -0.24 16.27 20.77
C GLY A 169 0.79 17.39 20.71
N ASP A 170 1.53 17.49 19.60
CA ASP A 170 2.69 18.37 19.42
C ASP A 170 2.42 19.72 18.74
N ALA A 171 1.27 19.92 18.07
CA ALA A 171 1.02 21.10 17.25
C ALA A 171 -0.47 21.43 17.05
N TRP A 172 -0.72 22.63 16.53
CA TRP A 172 -2.00 23.05 15.96
C TRP A 172 -1.86 23.12 14.44
N TYR A 173 -2.87 22.63 13.71
CA TYR A 173 -2.91 22.66 12.26
C TYR A 173 -3.96 23.66 11.77
N PHE A 174 -3.56 24.60 10.92
CA PHE A 174 -4.44 25.59 10.31
C PHE A 174 -4.53 25.38 8.80
N ARG A 175 -5.73 25.54 8.24
CA ARG A 175 -5.93 25.45 6.79
C ARG A 175 -5.53 26.75 6.14
N VAL A 176 -4.56 26.69 5.22
CA VAL A 176 -4.05 27.84 4.49
C VAL A 176 -4.15 27.62 2.99
N GLY A 177 -4.31 28.69 2.23
CA GLY A 177 -4.36 28.69 0.78
C GLY A 177 -3.17 29.42 0.18
N PHE A 178 -2.68 28.93 -0.96
CA PHE A 178 -1.61 29.57 -1.73
C PHE A 178 -1.91 29.43 -3.22
N THR A 179 -1.70 30.51 -3.97
CA THR A 179 -1.95 30.54 -5.41
C THR A 179 -0.71 30.02 -6.14
N PHE A 180 -0.87 28.92 -6.87
CA PHE A 180 0.20 28.26 -7.63
C PHE A 180 -0.32 27.89 -9.01
N GLU A 181 0.40 28.27 -10.07
CA GLU A 181 0.03 27.99 -11.47
C GLU A 181 -1.44 28.32 -11.80
N HIS A 182 -1.96 29.44 -11.27
CA HIS A 182 -3.35 29.90 -11.44
C HIS A 182 -4.43 29.04 -10.75
N SER A 183 -4.03 28.11 -9.89
CA SER A 183 -4.93 27.33 -9.02
C SER A 183 -4.71 27.70 -7.56
N GLN A 184 -5.80 27.81 -6.79
CA GLN A 184 -5.70 28.01 -5.35
C GLN A 184 -5.55 26.65 -4.67
N LEU A 185 -4.34 26.36 -4.20
CA LEU A 185 -4.02 25.14 -3.48
C LEU A 185 -4.29 25.32 -1.99
N GLN A 186 -4.67 24.25 -1.31
CA GLN A 186 -4.88 24.23 0.13
C GLN A 186 -3.85 23.33 0.82
N PHE A 187 -3.26 23.84 1.90
CA PHE A 187 -2.21 23.20 2.68
C PHE A 187 -2.48 23.37 4.17
N ALA A 188 -1.71 22.68 5.00
CA ALA A 188 -1.74 22.89 6.44
C ALA A 188 -0.52 23.67 6.92
N ALA A 189 -0.76 24.69 7.73
CA ALA A 189 0.27 25.32 8.55
C ALA A 189 0.29 24.63 9.92
N LYS A 190 1.34 23.85 10.18
CA LYS A 190 1.63 23.22 11.47
C LYS A 190 2.36 24.23 12.36
N VAL A 191 1.73 24.61 13.45
CA VAL A 191 2.28 25.50 14.48
C VAL A 191 2.60 24.64 15.72
N PRO A 192 3.88 24.35 16.02
CA PRO A 192 4.25 23.55 17.19
C PRO A 192 3.83 24.22 18.49
N LYS A 193 3.43 23.41 19.48
CA LYS A 193 3.10 23.89 20.82
C LYS A 193 4.38 24.31 21.58
N PRO A 194 4.29 25.30 22.48
CA PRO A 194 5.40 25.63 23.37
C PRO A 194 5.87 24.37 24.10
N CYS A 195 7.18 24.15 24.21
CA CYS A 195 7.86 22.95 24.75
C CYS A 195 8.02 21.76 23.78
N CYS A 196 7.41 21.79 22.59
CA CYS A 196 7.63 20.77 21.56
C CYS A 196 8.63 21.28 20.52
N SER A 197 9.93 21.08 20.77
CA SER A 197 10.97 21.40 19.79
C SER A 197 10.90 20.39 18.64
N SER A 198 10.46 20.79 17.44
CA SER A 198 10.60 19.96 16.24
C SER A 198 12.08 19.91 15.85
N LEU A 199 12.83 18.99 16.48
CA LEU A 199 14.25 18.78 16.25
C LEU A 199 14.48 18.24 14.84
N GLY A 200 15.10 19.07 14.00
CA GLY A 200 15.75 18.63 12.76
C GLY A 200 14.79 18.16 11.67
N VAL A 201 13.91 19.05 11.22
CA VAL A 201 13.11 18.86 10.00
C VAL A 201 14.04 18.85 8.79
N GLN A 202 14.49 17.66 8.36
CA GLN A 202 15.12 17.49 7.04
C GLN A 202 14.04 17.15 6.02
N SER A 203 14.08 17.86 4.90
CA SER A 203 13.16 17.78 3.76
C SER A 203 13.41 16.58 2.83
N SER A 204 14.41 15.74 3.10
CA SER A 204 14.80 14.65 2.19
C SER A 204 14.37 13.27 2.71
N LEU A 205 13.11 13.11 3.11
CA LEU A 205 12.49 11.79 3.18
C LEU A 205 11.82 11.56 1.83
N GLY A 206 12.18 10.49 1.11
CA GLY A 206 11.49 10.13 -0.12
C GLY A 206 9.98 10.09 0.10
N THR A 207 9.21 10.38 -0.94
CA THR A 207 7.75 10.48 -0.83
C THR A 207 7.17 9.15 -0.35
N HIS A 208 6.33 9.19 0.69
CA HIS A 208 5.66 7.99 1.22
C HIS A 208 4.24 8.31 1.66
N CYS A 209 3.29 7.41 1.36
CA CYS A 209 1.87 7.61 1.62
C CYS A 209 1.52 7.81 3.10
N SER A 210 2.35 7.31 4.02
CA SER A 210 2.09 7.32 5.46
C SER A 210 2.98 8.25 6.28
N ILE A 211 3.78 9.11 5.64
CA ILE A 211 4.65 10.08 6.31
C ILE A 211 4.19 11.49 5.93
N GLN A 212 4.07 12.39 6.91
CA GLN A 212 3.66 13.77 6.65
C GLN A 212 4.71 14.48 5.79
N ARG A 213 4.27 15.10 4.69
CA ARG A 213 5.16 15.83 3.80
C ARG A 213 5.33 17.26 4.26
N LEU A 214 6.57 17.73 4.25
CA LEU A 214 6.95 19.05 4.74
C LEU A 214 7.40 19.88 3.53
N LEU A 215 6.59 20.88 3.17
CA LEU A 215 6.83 21.76 2.02
C LEU A 215 7.85 22.87 2.32
N GLY A 216 8.02 23.20 3.60
CA GLY A 216 8.91 24.27 4.04
C GLY A 216 8.67 24.65 5.49
N HIS A 217 9.49 25.54 6.02
CA HIS A 217 9.29 26.12 7.34
C HIS A 217 9.74 27.57 7.36
N PHE A 218 9.15 28.36 8.24
CA PHE A 218 9.56 29.74 8.50
C PHE A 218 9.30 30.08 9.96
N THR A 219 9.77 31.24 10.40
CA THR A 219 9.52 31.76 11.75
C THR A 219 8.98 33.18 11.59
N ASP A 220 7.78 33.42 12.11
CA ASP A 220 7.09 34.69 11.93
C ASP A 220 6.06 34.93 13.05
N ARG A 221 5.56 36.17 13.13
CA ARG A 221 4.45 36.52 14.04
C ARG A 221 3.16 35.89 13.50
N LEU A 222 2.38 35.24 14.37
CA LEU A 222 1.09 34.70 13.95
C LEU A 222 0.12 35.82 13.57
N PRO A 223 -0.66 35.67 12.48
CA PRO A 223 -1.77 36.57 12.17
C PRO A 223 -2.74 36.72 13.35
N GLN A 224 -3.29 37.93 13.55
CA GLN A 224 -4.27 38.22 14.62
C GLN A 224 -5.57 37.42 14.48
N GLU A 225 -5.87 36.98 13.27
CA GLU A 225 -7.06 36.19 12.96
C GLU A 225 -6.98 34.76 13.50
N LEU A 226 -5.76 34.21 13.71
CA LEU A 226 -5.60 32.84 14.17
C LEU A 226 -5.83 32.70 15.68
N VAL A 227 -6.66 31.73 16.05
CA VAL A 227 -6.95 31.41 17.44
C VAL A 227 -6.15 30.18 17.86
N LEU A 228 -5.35 30.31 18.93
CA LEU A 228 -4.59 29.21 19.52
C LEU A 228 -5.32 28.68 20.76
N PRO A 229 -5.94 27.48 20.70
CA PRO A 229 -6.62 26.90 21.85
C PRO A 229 -5.64 26.57 22.98
N GLY A 230 -5.96 27.02 24.20
CA GLY A 230 -5.25 26.61 25.41
C GLY A 230 -4.01 27.42 25.80
N ILE A 231 -3.72 28.54 25.13
CA ILE A 231 -2.77 29.52 25.69
C ILE A 231 -3.55 30.34 26.74
N PRO A 232 -3.18 30.28 28.04
CA PRO A 232 -3.87 31.06 29.07
C PRO A 232 -3.63 32.56 28.81
N GLY A 233 -4.60 33.19 28.18
CA GLY A 233 -4.57 34.59 27.78
C GLY A 233 -5.95 35.09 27.38
N LYS A 234 -6.78 35.39 28.39
CA LYS A 234 -8.03 36.16 28.31
C LYS A 234 -9.20 35.53 27.54
N GLN A 235 -9.81 34.49 28.12
CA GLN A 235 -11.25 34.24 27.96
C GLN A 235 -11.94 34.31 29.33
N SER A 236 -12.03 35.53 29.84
CA SER A 236 -12.92 35.92 30.94
C SER A 236 -13.19 37.41 30.76
N GLN A 237 -14.02 37.75 29.78
CA GLN A 237 -14.62 39.08 29.73
C GLN A 237 -15.69 39.14 30.83
N GLY A 238 -15.30 39.61 32.01
CA GLY A 238 -16.21 40.37 32.87
C GLY A 238 -16.35 41.79 32.32
N PRO A 239 -17.50 42.46 32.50
CA PRO A 239 -17.72 43.78 31.93
C PRO A 239 -17.15 44.83 32.88
N SER A 240 -15.96 45.35 32.60
CA SER A 240 -15.61 46.71 33.05
C SER A 240 -14.32 47.22 32.45
N ARG A 241 -14.44 48.46 31.95
CA ARG A 241 -13.45 49.52 31.83
C ARG A 241 -12.65 49.60 30.53
N GLU A 242 -13.07 50.58 29.74
CA GLU A 242 -12.32 51.28 28.71
C GLU A 242 -10.99 51.76 29.28
N ASP A 243 -9.90 51.16 28.82
CA ASP A 243 -8.57 51.75 28.83
C ASP A 243 -7.81 51.20 27.62
N LEU A 244 -7.22 52.09 26.83
CA LEU A 244 -6.50 51.83 25.59
C LEU A 244 -5.35 50.84 25.81
N ALA A 245 -5.63 49.55 25.61
CA ALA A 245 -4.64 48.49 25.75
C ALA A 245 -3.91 48.25 24.43
N CYS A 246 -2.60 48.56 24.38
CA CYS A 246 -1.72 48.07 23.33
C CYS A 246 -1.91 46.55 23.18
N PRO A 247 -2.17 46.02 21.96
CA PRO A 247 -2.27 44.58 21.77
C PRO A 247 -0.96 43.93 22.23
N ALA A 248 -1.06 42.94 23.11
CA ALA A 248 0.11 42.19 23.58
C ALA A 248 0.92 41.69 22.37
N PRO A 249 2.27 41.75 22.41
CA PRO A 249 3.08 41.28 21.29
C PRO A 249 2.74 39.82 20.99
N GLN A 250 2.27 39.54 19.77
CA GLN A 250 1.96 38.18 19.36
C GLN A 250 3.25 37.34 19.38
N PRO A 251 3.17 36.06 19.80
CA PRO A 251 4.34 35.21 19.85
C PRO A 251 4.90 35.00 18.44
N VAL A 252 6.23 35.08 18.31
CA VAL A 252 6.95 34.66 17.11
C VAL A 252 7.13 33.15 17.24
N LEU A 253 6.43 32.38 16.41
CA LEU A 253 6.50 30.92 16.43
C LEU A 253 7.08 30.39 15.12
N GLN A 254 7.70 29.21 15.20
CA GLN A 254 8.04 28.43 14.02
C GLN A 254 6.76 27.88 13.40
N VAL A 255 6.69 27.90 12.07
CA VAL A 255 5.57 27.37 11.29
C VAL A 255 6.15 26.43 10.26
N ILE A 256 5.56 25.24 10.16
CA ILE A 256 5.93 24.23 9.17
C ILE A 256 4.76 24.10 8.19
N LEU A 257 5.04 24.23 6.90
CA LEU A 257 4.04 24.02 5.86
C LEU A 257 4.00 22.54 5.49
N CYS A 258 2.81 21.97 5.48
CA CYS A 258 2.57 20.56 5.16
C CYS A 258 1.62 20.46 3.96
N ALA A 259 1.91 19.54 3.05
CA ALA A 259 1.10 19.35 1.84
C ALA A 259 -0.32 18.89 2.18
N GLU A 260 -0.45 18.07 3.21
CA GLU A 260 -1.71 17.48 3.61
C GLU A 260 -2.43 18.25 4.71
N VAL A 261 -3.74 18.41 4.57
CA VAL A 261 -4.62 18.99 5.59
C VAL A 261 -5.25 17.88 6.44
N PRO A 262 -4.84 17.72 7.72
CA PRO A 262 -5.44 16.72 8.61
C PRO A 262 -6.88 17.08 8.96
N GLN A 263 -7.75 16.08 8.98
CA GLN A 263 -9.15 16.22 9.40
C GLN A 263 -9.34 15.98 10.88
N GLN A 264 -8.60 15.01 11.43
CA GLN A 264 -8.64 14.62 12.84
C GLN A 264 -7.39 13.79 13.16
N THR A 265 -7.14 13.59 14.44
CA THR A 265 -6.15 12.63 14.94
C THR A 265 -6.74 11.21 15.02
N LEU A 266 -5.87 10.20 15.14
CA LEU A 266 -6.30 8.83 15.42
C LEU A 266 -6.99 8.76 16.80
N ALA A 267 -6.53 9.54 17.79
CA ALA A 267 -7.16 9.62 19.10
C ALA A 267 -8.64 10.05 19.01
N GLU A 268 -8.91 11.13 18.26
CA GLU A 268 -10.27 11.65 18.05
C GLU A 268 -11.14 10.66 17.29
N PHE A 269 -10.59 10.03 16.25
CA PHE A 269 -11.28 8.98 15.51
C PHE A 269 -11.68 7.80 16.41
N VAL A 270 -10.75 7.28 17.20
CA VAL A 270 -11.01 6.17 18.14
C VAL A 270 -12.07 6.58 19.16
N LYS A 271 -11.99 7.78 19.72
CA LYS A 271 -13.00 8.30 20.66
C LYS A 271 -14.40 8.41 20.02
N GLY A 272 -14.47 8.85 18.77
CA GLY A 272 -15.74 9.01 18.04
C GLY A 272 -16.33 7.71 17.48
N SER A 273 -15.53 6.64 17.34
CA SER A 273 -15.92 5.43 16.61
C SER A 273 -16.47 4.29 17.48
N HIS A 274 -16.61 4.49 18.79
CA HIS A 274 -17.13 3.46 19.71
C HIS A 274 -18.52 2.94 19.32
N ALA A 275 -19.40 3.81 18.81
CA ALA A 275 -20.71 3.38 18.30
C ALA A 275 -20.58 2.48 17.05
N LEU A 276 -19.66 2.82 16.14
CA LEU A 276 -19.40 2.06 14.91
C LEU A 276 -18.80 0.69 15.19
N HIS A 277 -17.87 0.59 16.15
CA HIS A 277 -17.30 -0.70 16.55
C HIS A 277 -18.37 -1.62 17.15
N ARG A 278 -19.31 -1.04 17.92
CA ARG A 278 -20.44 -1.81 18.48
C ARG A 278 -21.46 -2.24 17.43
N THR A 279 -21.79 -1.40 16.46
CA THR A 279 -22.80 -1.73 15.43
C THR A 279 -22.25 -2.63 14.32
N SER A 280 -20.98 -2.47 13.97
CA SER A 280 -20.37 -3.11 12.81
C SER A 280 -18.91 -3.49 13.09
N PRO A 281 -18.66 -4.44 14.01
CA PRO A 281 -17.30 -4.74 14.47
C PRO A 281 -16.38 -5.22 13.35
N GLY A 282 -16.87 -6.04 12.42
CA GLY A 282 -16.07 -6.51 11.30
C GLY A 282 -15.57 -5.40 10.37
N HIS A 283 -16.41 -4.41 10.06
CA HIS A 283 -15.99 -3.29 9.21
C HIS A 283 -15.01 -2.37 9.94
N TYR A 284 -15.28 -2.10 11.22
CA TYR A 284 -14.41 -1.27 12.04
C TYR A 284 -13.03 -1.91 12.26
N GLU A 285 -12.97 -3.19 12.61
CA GLU A 285 -11.70 -3.89 12.84
C GLU A 285 -10.92 -4.08 11.53
N ARG A 286 -11.59 -4.23 10.39
CA ARG A 286 -10.94 -4.17 9.07
C ARG A 286 -10.27 -2.82 8.85
N LEU A 287 -10.97 -1.73 9.13
CA LEU A 287 -10.42 -0.38 9.04
C LEU A 287 -9.23 -0.20 9.99
N GLY A 288 -9.34 -0.70 11.22
CA GLY A 288 -8.23 -0.76 12.17
C GLY A 288 -7.00 -1.48 11.61
N CYS A 289 -7.20 -2.64 10.98
CA CYS A 289 -6.11 -3.37 10.29
C CYS A 289 -5.47 -2.53 9.17
N LEU A 290 -6.26 -1.81 8.38
CA LEU A 290 -5.76 -0.94 7.30
C LEU A 290 -4.96 0.25 7.84
N LEU A 291 -5.41 0.88 8.94
CA LEU A 291 -4.69 1.97 9.60
C LEU A 291 -3.36 1.49 10.20
N LEU A 292 -3.38 0.35 10.88
CA LEU A 292 -2.17 -0.27 11.44
C LEU A 292 -1.20 -0.70 10.34
N LEU A 293 -1.70 -1.15 9.18
CA LEU A 293 -0.87 -1.51 8.04
C LEU A 293 -0.14 -0.29 7.49
N GLN A 294 -0.85 0.83 7.27
CA GLN A 294 -0.25 2.10 6.87
C GLN A 294 0.83 2.54 7.85
N LEU A 295 0.55 2.43 9.16
CA LEU A 295 1.51 2.75 10.19
C LEU A 295 2.78 1.87 10.10
N CYS A 296 2.63 0.55 9.99
CA CYS A 296 3.78 -0.35 9.87
C CYS A 296 4.64 -0.04 8.64
N MET A 297 4.01 0.23 7.49
CA MET A 297 4.72 0.64 6.27
C MET A 297 5.47 1.97 6.45
N GLY A 298 4.84 2.97 7.10
CA GLY A 298 5.50 4.22 7.43
C GLY A 298 6.70 4.04 8.37
N LEU A 299 6.57 3.21 9.40
CA LEU A 299 7.65 2.92 10.35
C LEU A 299 8.82 2.17 9.71
N GLU A 300 8.55 1.23 8.80
CA GLU A 300 9.59 0.56 7.99
C GLU A 300 10.34 1.57 7.11
N HIS A 301 9.61 2.49 6.47
CA HIS A 301 10.24 3.54 5.66
C HIS A 301 11.14 4.46 6.51
N LEU A 302 10.66 4.92 7.68
CA LEU A 302 11.48 5.73 8.60
C LEU A 302 12.76 5.00 9.02
N ARG A 303 12.64 3.72 9.36
CA ARG A 303 13.78 2.86 9.72
C ARG A 303 14.79 2.75 8.58
N GLY A 304 14.33 2.55 7.35
CA GLY A 304 15.18 2.50 6.15
C GLY A 304 15.93 3.81 5.88
N GLN A 305 15.37 4.95 6.31
CA GLN A 305 15.99 6.28 6.16
C GLN A 305 16.83 6.71 7.38
N ASN A 306 17.12 5.79 8.32
CA ASN A 306 17.81 6.09 9.59
C ASN A 306 17.12 7.20 10.42
N MET A 307 15.81 7.34 10.26
CA MET A 307 14.99 8.22 11.08
C MET A 307 14.44 7.43 12.27
N ALA A 308 14.43 8.07 13.44
CA ALA A 308 13.66 7.58 14.56
C ALA A 308 12.25 8.17 14.48
N GLN A 309 11.28 7.30 14.73
CA GLN A 309 9.94 7.76 15.06
C GLN A 309 10.00 8.70 16.29
N GLY A 310 9.15 9.71 16.28
CA GLY A 310 8.89 10.54 17.45
C GLY A 310 8.07 9.79 18.49
N ASP A 311 7.25 10.53 19.24
CA ASP A 311 6.29 9.93 20.14
C ASP A 311 5.13 9.31 19.34
N LEU A 312 5.10 7.98 19.28
CA LEU A 312 4.10 7.20 18.56
C LEU A 312 2.87 6.98 19.44
N CYS A 313 2.05 8.03 19.57
CA CYS A 313 0.78 8.02 20.27
C CYS A 313 -0.38 8.36 19.32
N PRO A 314 -1.63 7.92 19.60
CA PRO A 314 -2.79 8.23 18.76
C PRO A 314 -2.98 9.73 18.46
N GLU A 315 -2.55 10.59 19.38
CA GLU A 315 -2.65 12.05 19.30
C GLU A 315 -1.68 12.66 18.28
N ASN A 316 -0.61 11.93 17.92
CA ASN A 316 0.39 12.35 16.93
C ASN A 316 0.26 11.59 15.60
N LEU A 317 -0.81 10.82 15.42
CA LEU A 317 -1.15 10.16 14.16
C LEU A 317 -2.30 10.91 13.51
N LEU A 318 -2.07 11.45 12.32
CA LEU A 318 -3.03 12.29 11.62
C LEU A 318 -3.82 11.47 10.60
N LEU A 319 -5.11 11.76 10.47
CA LEU A 319 -5.97 11.18 9.44
C LEU A 319 -6.32 12.25 8.41
N VAL A 320 -6.02 11.96 7.15
CA VAL A 320 -6.26 12.84 5.99
C VAL A 320 -7.20 12.13 5.04
N GLN A 321 -8.13 12.87 4.43
CA GLN A 321 -8.99 12.31 3.41
C GLN A 321 -8.22 12.12 2.10
N CYS A 322 -8.30 10.93 1.53
CA CYS A 322 -7.76 10.68 0.19
C CYS A 322 -8.51 11.55 -0.83
N PRO A 323 -7.82 12.08 -1.85
CA PRO A 323 -8.47 12.75 -2.97
C PRO A 323 -9.30 11.70 -3.73
N CYS A 324 -10.58 11.56 -3.39
CA CYS A 324 -11.51 10.78 -4.17
C CYS A 324 -11.98 11.63 -5.36
N PRO A 325 -12.08 11.07 -6.59
CA PRO A 325 -12.75 11.77 -7.66
C PRO A 325 -14.19 12.09 -7.24
N PRO A 326 -14.76 13.23 -7.67
CA PRO A 326 -16.14 13.60 -7.34
C PRO A 326 -17.08 12.51 -7.88
N ARG A 327 -17.57 11.66 -7.00
CA ARG A 327 -18.53 10.60 -7.32
C ARG A 327 -19.79 11.28 -7.86
N SER A 328 -20.19 10.96 -9.09
CA SER A 328 -21.51 11.31 -9.59
C SER A 328 -22.55 10.85 -8.57
N GLN A 329 -23.47 11.74 -8.19
CA GLN A 329 -24.44 11.56 -7.11
C GLN A 329 -25.54 10.54 -7.43
N GLN A 330 -25.19 9.39 -8.00
CA GLN A 330 -26.14 8.37 -8.37
C GLN A 330 -25.72 7.00 -7.80
N GLY A 331 -26.14 6.79 -6.55
CA GLY A 331 -26.73 5.50 -6.19
C GLY A 331 -25.81 4.38 -5.72
N GLN A 332 -24.82 4.65 -4.86
CA GLN A 332 -24.41 3.68 -3.84
C GLN A 332 -23.97 4.42 -2.58
N LYS A 333 -24.84 4.46 -1.56
CA LYS A 333 -24.45 4.82 -0.19
C LYS A 333 -23.42 3.80 0.27
N GLU A 334 -22.14 4.19 0.32
CA GLU A 334 -21.21 3.50 1.21
C GLU A 334 -21.85 3.47 2.60
N PRO A 335 -22.04 2.29 3.19
CA PRO A 335 -22.68 2.21 4.48
C PRO A 335 -21.75 2.88 5.51
N LEU A 336 -22.27 3.94 6.13
CA LEU A 336 -21.87 4.40 7.46
C LEU A 336 -20.42 4.89 7.60
N GLY A 337 -20.02 6.02 7.02
CA GLY A 337 -18.86 6.80 7.51
C GLY A 337 -17.50 6.08 7.59
N LEU A 338 -17.31 4.98 6.87
CA LEU A 338 -16.14 4.09 6.93
C LEU A 338 -15.25 4.22 5.69
N SER A 339 -15.14 5.42 5.10
CA SER A 339 -14.14 5.67 4.06
C SER A 339 -12.74 5.55 4.68
N LEU A 340 -11.84 4.77 4.07
CA LEU A 340 -10.47 4.60 4.55
C LEU A 340 -9.71 5.94 4.46
N PRO A 341 -9.30 6.56 5.58
CA PRO A 341 -8.44 7.72 5.54
C PRO A 341 -6.98 7.32 5.38
N ARG A 342 -6.17 8.26 4.88
CA ARG A 342 -4.72 8.15 4.85
C ARG A 342 -4.17 8.52 6.23
N LEU A 343 -3.41 7.61 6.83
CA LEU A 343 -2.75 7.81 8.12
C LEU A 343 -1.35 8.37 7.93
N LEU A 344 -1.02 9.48 8.60
CA LEU A 344 0.28 10.12 8.52
C LEU A 344 0.98 10.16 9.87
N ILE A 345 2.27 9.82 9.86
CA ILE A 345 3.19 10.03 10.97
C ILE A 345 3.72 11.47 10.88
N SER A 346 3.38 12.33 11.85
CA SER A 346 3.73 13.76 11.84
C SER A 346 4.96 14.13 12.66
N SER A 347 5.40 13.24 13.56
CA SER A 347 6.44 13.52 14.54
C SER A 347 7.54 12.48 14.40
N PHE A 348 8.67 12.88 13.82
CA PHE A 348 9.85 12.04 13.58
C PHE A 348 11.12 12.91 13.60
N PHE A 349 12.26 12.30 13.92
CA PHE A 349 13.55 13.00 14.02
C PHE A 349 14.72 12.13 13.53
N LYS A 350 15.80 12.77 13.10
CA LYS A 350 16.99 12.07 12.62
C LYS A 350 17.80 11.50 13.77
N VAL A 351 18.18 10.22 13.68
CA VAL A 351 19.11 9.62 14.64
C VAL A 351 20.52 10.10 14.32
N GLN A 352 21.07 10.99 15.15
CA GLN A 352 22.49 11.32 15.06
C GLN A 352 23.31 10.16 15.65
N GLY A 353 24.02 9.43 14.79
CA GLY A 353 24.95 8.39 15.21
C GLY A 353 26.10 9.01 16.01
N LYS A 354 26.06 8.91 17.34
CA LYS A 354 27.25 9.17 18.17
C LYS A 354 28.12 7.91 18.18
N GLN A 355 29.09 7.81 17.27
CA GLN A 355 30.36 7.22 17.66
C GLN A 355 31.03 8.23 18.58
N ARG A 356 30.99 8.00 19.89
CA ARG A 356 31.91 8.67 20.83
C ARG A 356 32.64 7.58 21.59
N ALA A 357 33.97 7.57 21.40
CA ALA A 357 34.93 6.77 22.12
C ALA A 357 34.72 6.90 23.63
N CYS A 358 34.92 5.78 24.33
CA CYS A 358 34.90 5.70 25.78
C CYS A 358 35.78 6.78 26.42
N SER A 359 35.19 7.58 27.30
CA SER A 359 35.91 8.18 28.43
C SER A 359 35.02 8.04 29.66
N SER A 360 35.48 7.19 30.57
CA SER A 360 34.89 6.88 31.87
C SER A 360 34.96 8.07 32.82
N SER A 361 33.83 8.55 33.33
CA SER A 361 33.64 9.02 34.72
C SER A 361 32.16 9.39 34.96
N GLN A 362 31.55 8.72 35.95
CA GLN A 362 30.58 9.24 36.96
C GLN A 362 29.90 10.59 36.63
N GLU A 363 28.57 10.76 36.62
CA GLU A 363 27.47 10.18 37.40
C GLU A 363 26.19 10.12 36.54
N GLN A 364 25.39 9.07 36.72
CA GLN A 364 24.16 8.82 35.97
C GLN A 364 23.00 9.62 36.54
N ASP A 365 22.65 10.70 35.86
CA ASP A 365 21.41 11.43 36.08
C ASP A 365 20.36 10.92 35.08
N TRP A 366 19.49 10.00 35.53
CA TRP A 366 18.46 9.32 34.72
C TRP A 366 17.38 10.26 34.16
N SER A 367 17.45 11.55 34.46
CA SER A 367 16.53 12.60 34.04
C SER A 367 16.81 13.16 32.64
N GLN A 368 17.98 12.89 32.04
CA GLN A 368 18.34 13.39 30.69
C GLN A 368 18.05 12.41 29.53
N SER A 369 17.51 11.21 29.82
CA SER A 369 17.24 10.17 28.81
C SER A 369 15.96 10.35 27.98
N LEU A 370 15.21 11.46 28.14
CA LEU A 370 14.02 11.77 27.33
C LEU A 370 14.33 12.28 25.91
N THR A 371 15.62 12.40 25.55
CA THR A 371 16.09 12.82 24.22
C THR A 371 16.84 11.72 23.44
N ALA A 372 16.87 10.49 23.96
CA ALA A 372 17.44 9.36 23.25
C ALA A 372 16.42 8.76 22.28
N ALA A 373 16.83 8.51 21.03
CA ALA A 373 16.07 7.73 20.06
C ALA A 373 15.48 6.49 20.74
N SER A 374 14.15 6.36 20.74
CA SER A 374 13.51 5.21 21.35
C SER A 374 14.12 3.95 20.73
N PRO A 375 14.58 2.95 21.53
CA PRO A 375 15.17 1.74 20.97
C PRO A 375 14.19 1.11 19.97
N PRO A 376 14.63 0.41 18.91
CA PRO A 376 13.75 -0.13 17.87
C PRO A 376 12.54 -0.85 18.48
N SER A 377 12.79 -1.61 19.55
CA SER A 377 11.84 -2.31 20.42
C SER A 377 10.63 -1.48 20.93
N ALA A 378 10.73 -0.15 20.94
CA ALA A 378 9.67 0.77 21.34
C ALA A 378 8.61 0.95 20.25
N ALA A 379 8.99 0.84 18.98
CA ALA A 379 8.05 0.87 17.85
C ALA A 379 7.04 -0.26 17.97
N GLU A 380 7.55 -1.49 18.14
CA GLU A 380 6.72 -2.68 18.26
C GLU A 380 5.76 -2.59 19.45
N LEU A 381 6.25 -2.12 20.61
CA LEU A 381 5.42 -1.93 21.81
C LEU A 381 4.32 -0.89 21.61
N ASN A 382 4.65 0.24 20.98
CA ASN A 382 3.67 1.30 20.70
C ASN A 382 2.59 0.82 19.71
N VAL A 383 2.96 0.07 18.67
CA VAL A 383 1.98 -0.56 17.77
C VAL A 383 1.10 -1.57 18.54
N GLY A 384 1.70 -2.37 19.42
CA GLY A 384 0.98 -3.29 20.30
C GLY A 384 -0.05 -2.57 21.17
N ARG A 385 0.32 -1.42 21.76
CA ARG A 385 -0.60 -0.57 22.56
C ARG A 385 -1.70 0.03 21.69
N LEU A 386 -1.37 0.50 20.49
CA LEU A 386 -2.32 1.08 19.55
C LEU A 386 -3.41 0.08 19.14
N ILE A 387 -3.09 -1.22 19.00
CA ILE A 387 -4.09 -2.24 18.70
C ILE A 387 -5.22 -2.23 19.75
N TYR A 388 -4.90 -2.19 21.04
CA TYR A 388 -5.93 -2.17 22.08
C TYR A 388 -6.72 -0.86 22.09
N GLN A 389 -6.05 0.28 21.88
CA GLN A 389 -6.73 1.58 21.81
C GLN A 389 -7.73 1.61 20.66
N ILE A 390 -7.33 1.15 19.47
CA ILE A 390 -8.22 1.02 18.32
C ILE A 390 -9.39 0.09 18.65
N LEU A 391 -9.15 -1.04 19.34
CA LEU A 391 -10.20 -1.98 19.74
C LEU A 391 -11.03 -1.54 20.95
N HIS A 392 -10.88 -0.30 21.41
CA HIS A 392 -11.57 0.27 22.58
C HIS A 392 -11.37 -0.55 23.87
N VAL A 393 -10.18 -1.13 24.03
CA VAL A 393 -9.78 -1.85 25.24
C VAL A 393 -8.73 -1.03 25.97
N ASP A 394 -9.04 -0.64 27.21
CA ASP A 394 -8.10 0.11 28.05
C ASP A 394 -6.92 -0.79 28.46
N ILE A 395 -5.69 -0.35 28.18
CA ILE A 395 -4.49 -0.93 28.80
C ILE A 395 -3.85 0.11 29.73
N PRO A 396 -3.75 -0.17 31.04
CA PRO A 396 -2.92 0.65 31.91
C PRO A 396 -1.44 0.45 31.54
N LEU A 397 -0.69 1.55 31.41
CA LEU A 397 0.76 1.54 31.11
C LEU A 397 1.56 0.62 32.04
N GLU A 398 1.12 0.50 33.30
CA GLU A 398 1.72 -0.37 34.33
C GLU A 398 1.69 -1.86 33.95
N ASN A 399 0.70 -2.31 33.18
CA ASN A 399 0.60 -3.70 32.72
C ASN A 399 1.54 -3.99 31.55
N ILE A 400 1.87 -2.98 30.73
CA ILE A 400 2.79 -3.13 29.58
C ILE A 400 4.24 -3.18 30.06
N LEU A 401 4.59 -2.35 31.05
CA LEU A 401 5.94 -2.26 31.62
C LEU A 401 6.21 -3.30 32.73
N GLY A 402 5.28 -4.22 32.98
CA GLY A 402 5.55 -5.47 33.69
C GLY A 402 5.59 -5.38 35.23
N PHE A 403 5.05 -4.34 35.86
CA PHE A 403 5.22 -4.17 37.31
C PHE A 403 4.26 -5.00 38.19
N ARG A 404 3.10 -5.48 37.69
CA ARG A 404 2.13 -6.21 38.56
C ARG A 404 1.39 -7.41 37.96
N SER A 405 1.10 -7.47 36.66
CA SER A 405 0.33 -8.57 36.06
C SER A 405 1.09 -9.29 34.94
N LYS A 406 1.04 -10.63 34.93
CA LYS A 406 1.59 -11.48 33.85
C LYS A 406 0.67 -11.59 32.64
N THR A 407 -0.58 -11.15 32.77
CA THR A 407 -1.63 -11.36 31.78
C THR A 407 -2.04 -10.04 31.16
N LEU A 408 -1.92 -9.94 29.83
CA LEU A 408 -2.48 -8.83 29.06
C LEU A 408 -4.02 -8.88 29.13
N PRO A 409 -4.71 -7.73 29.07
CA PRO A 409 -6.18 -7.70 29.01
C PRO A 409 -6.70 -8.52 27.82
N GLU A 410 -7.84 -9.19 27.99
CA GLU A 410 -8.40 -9.97 26.88
C GLU A 410 -9.11 -9.06 25.88
N ILE A 411 -8.73 -9.20 24.60
CA ILE A 411 -9.43 -8.58 23.47
C ILE A 411 -10.70 -9.38 23.16
N PRO A 412 -11.89 -8.77 23.17
CA PRO A 412 -13.14 -9.43 22.79
C PRO A 412 -13.11 -9.93 21.34
N LEU A 413 -13.66 -11.11 21.10
CA LEU A 413 -13.72 -11.71 19.75
C LEU A 413 -15.01 -11.30 19.03
N LEU A 414 -15.01 -10.11 18.44
CA LEU A 414 -16.20 -9.51 17.80
C LEU A 414 -16.26 -9.73 16.29
N SER A 415 -15.15 -10.11 15.66
CA SER A 415 -15.04 -10.28 14.20
C SER A 415 -13.99 -11.32 13.80
N ILE A 416 -13.89 -11.57 12.49
CA ILE A 416 -12.84 -12.43 11.89
C ILE A 416 -11.42 -11.89 12.11
N TYR A 417 -11.28 -10.59 12.44
CA TYR A 417 -9.99 -9.94 12.66
C TYR A 417 -9.57 -9.98 14.13
N SER A 418 -10.51 -10.08 15.08
CA SER A 418 -10.23 -9.92 16.51
C SER A 418 -9.21 -10.94 17.03
N ALA A 419 -9.33 -12.22 16.63
CA ALA A 419 -8.40 -13.26 17.04
C ALA A 419 -6.98 -12.99 16.51
N GLY A 420 -6.88 -12.54 15.26
CA GLY A 420 -5.61 -12.17 14.63
C GLY A 420 -4.97 -10.95 15.27
N LEU A 421 -5.77 -9.90 15.55
CA LEU A 421 -5.31 -8.69 16.25
C LEU A 421 -4.90 -8.99 17.70
N LYS A 422 -5.64 -9.85 18.41
CA LYS A 422 -5.25 -10.35 19.74
C LYS A 422 -3.90 -11.05 19.71
N ARG A 423 -3.70 -11.94 18.73
CA ARG A 423 -2.42 -12.64 18.54
C ARG A 423 -1.30 -11.66 18.21
N LEU A 424 -1.50 -10.75 17.26
CA LEU A 424 -0.52 -9.75 16.88
C LEU A 424 -0.12 -8.86 18.08
N ALA A 425 -1.10 -8.38 18.86
CA ALA A 425 -0.81 -7.56 20.02
C ALA A 425 -0.03 -8.33 21.09
N THR A 426 -0.31 -9.62 21.29
CA THR A 426 0.45 -10.49 22.21
C THR A 426 1.91 -10.64 21.77
N LEU A 427 2.13 -10.80 20.46
CA LEU A 427 3.47 -10.95 19.88
C LEU A 427 4.28 -9.63 19.94
N LEU A 428 3.61 -8.49 19.72
CA LEU A 428 4.24 -7.16 19.79
C LEU A 428 4.53 -6.72 21.23
N LEU A 429 3.66 -7.09 22.18
CA LEU A 429 3.82 -6.78 23.61
C LEU A 429 4.60 -7.87 24.36
N HIS A 430 5.34 -8.71 23.65
CA HIS A 430 6.16 -9.74 24.28
C HIS A 430 7.27 -9.13 25.15
N ARG A 431 7.46 -9.69 26.35
CA ARG A 431 8.41 -9.19 27.36
C ARG A 431 9.85 -9.32 26.89
N ASP A 432 10.17 -10.47 26.33
CA ASP A 432 11.47 -10.73 25.72
C ASP A 432 11.56 -10.03 24.35
N PRO A 433 12.50 -9.09 24.14
CA PRO A 433 12.74 -8.48 22.84
C PRO A 433 13.11 -9.46 21.72
N HIS A 434 13.68 -10.64 22.06
CA HIS A 434 14.10 -11.64 21.06
C HIS A 434 12.93 -12.46 20.49
N GLU A 435 11.89 -12.65 21.30
CA GLU A 435 10.64 -13.32 20.90
C GLU A 435 9.61 -12.33 20.35
N ARG A 436 9.88 -11.02 20.45
CA ARG A 436 9.00 -9.97 19.94
C ARG A 436 9.06 -9.92 18.42
N VAL A 437 7.89 -9.92 17.80
CA VAL A 437 7.81 -9.82 16.33
C VAL A 437 8.23 -8.43 15.86
N SER A 438 8.96 -8.36 14.76
CA SER A 438 9.37 -7.10 14.16
C SER A 438 8.20 -6.37 13.50
N ILE A 439 8.34 -5.06 13.24
CA ILE A 439 7.35 -4.30 12.44
C ILE A 439 7.11 -4.94 11.07
N GLU A 440 8.13 -5.49 10.42
CA GLU A 440 7.98 -6.18 9.13
C GLU A 440 7.12 -7.44 9.22
N GLN A 441 7.30 -8.21 10.29
CA GLN A 441 6.44 -9.36 10.57
C GLN A 441 5.01 -8.92 10.91
N ALA A 442 4.85 -7.83 11.67
CA ALA A 442 3.54 -7.25 11.98
C ALA A 442 2.80 -6.77 10.71
N ARG A 443 3.51 -6.10 9.79
CA ARG A 443 3.01 -5.74 8.45
C ARG A 443 2.52 -6.99 7.71
N GLY A 444 3.34 -8.03 7.65
CA GLY A 444 2.98 -9.30 7.02
C GLY A 444 1.74 -9.94 7.65
N ILE A 445 1.65 -9.97 8.98
CA ILE A 445 0.47 -10.48 9.70
C ILE A 445 -0.78 -9.68 9.33
N LEU A 446 -0.72 -8.35 9.33
CA LEU A 446 -1.84 -7.48 8.95
C LEU A 446 -2.28 -7.71 7.49
N GLN A 447 -1.32 -7.88 6.57
CA GLN A 447 -1.62 -8.20 5.17
C GLN A 447 -2.33 -9.55 5.03
N VAL A 448 -1.89 -10.58 5.77
CA VAL A 448 -2.57 -11.88 5.82
C VAL A 448 -3.96 -11.77 6.45
N LEU A 449 -4.11 -10.95 7.49
CA LEU A 449 -5.41 -10.67 8.08
C LEU A 449 -6.33 -9.89 7.15
N LEU A 450 -5.84 -9.10 6.20
CA LEU A 450 -6.67 -8.33 5.28
C LEU A 450 -7.04 -9.12 4.02
N TRP A 451 -6.07 -9.81 3.40
CA TRP A 451 -6.21 -10.44 2.07
C TRP A 451 -5.92 -11.94 2.03
N GLY A 452 -5.53 -12.55 3.15
CA GLY A 452 -5.21 -13.98 3.27
C GLY A 452 -3.73 -14.29 2.99
N PRO A 453 -3.32 -15.57 3.02
CA PRO A 453 -4.16 -16.76 3.07
C PRO A 453 -4.76 -17.02 4.45
N ARG A 454 -6.03 -17.44 4.47
CA ARG A 454 -6.77 -17.74 5.70
C ARG A 454 -6.51 -19.17 6.20
N GLN A 455 -6.82 -19.43 7.46
CA GLN A 455 -6.57 -20.73 8.09
C GLN A 455 -7.30 -21.89 7.38
N GLU A 456 -8.44 -21.62 6.74
CA GLU A 456 -9.23 -22.62 6.01
C GLU A 456 -8.48 -23.21 4.80
N LEU A 457 -7.52 -22.48 4.23
CA LEU A 457 -6.66 -23.00 3.16
C LEU A 457 -5.84 -24.21 3.63
N PHE A 458 -5.50 -24.24 4.92
CA PHE A 458 -4.65 -25.27 5.53
C PHE A 458 -5.46 -26.39 6.20
N ALA A 459 -6.79 -26.29 6.26
CA ALA A 459 -7.64 -27.29 6.89
C ALA A 459 -7.63 -28.63 6.12
N ARG A 460 -7.55 -28.58 4.78
CA ARG A 460 -7.61 -29.78 3.91
C ARG A 460 -6.27 -30.15 3.26
N ARG A 461 -5.31 -29.23 3.23
CA ARG A 461 -3.99 -29.45 2.62
C ARG A 461 -2.90 -29.03 3.59
N ARG A 462 -1.85 -29.84 3.68
CA ARG A 462 -0.66 -29.49 4.45
C ARG A 462 -0.08 -28.20 3.90
N LYS A 463 0.23 -27.28 4.82
CA LYS A 463 0.93 -26.04 4.51
C LYS A 463 2.29 -26.37 3.86
N SER A 464 2.45 -25.96 2.61
CA SER A 464 3.66 -26.17 1.82
C SER A 464 3.99 -24.92 1.00
N LEU A 465 5.27 -24.75 0.66
CA LEU A 465 5.71 -23.62 -0.19
C LEU A 465 5.04 -23.65 -1.57
N ALA A 466 4.84 -24.84 -2.15
CA ALA A 466 4.18 -25.00 -3.44
C ALA A 466 2.70 -24.55 -3.39
N LEU A 467 1.97 -24.86 -2.31
CA LEU A 467 0.59 -24.41 -2.13
C LEU A 467 0.50 -22.88 -2.02
N LEU A 468 1.41 -22.27 -1.26
CA LEU A 468 1.45 -20.82 -1.08
C LEU A 468 1.84 -20.10 -2.36
N ARG A 469 2.80 -20.65 -3.12
CA ARG A 469 3.16 -20.14 -4.44
C ARG A 469 1.94 -20.13 -5.38
N GLY A 470 1.26 -21.27 -5.54
CA GLY A 470 0.07 -21.35 -6.39
C GLY A 470 -1.06 -20.42 -5.94
N TRP A 471 -1.27 -20.26 -4.62
CA TRP A 471 -2.23 -19.29 -4.09
C TRP A 471 -1.86 -17.84 -4.45
N LEU A 472 -0.57 -17.49 -4.33
CA LEU A 472 -0.07 -16.15 -4.63
C LEU A 472 -0.23 -15.81 -6.12
N GLU A 473 0.11 -16.74 -7.01
CA GLU A 473 -0.02 -16.60 -8.46
C GLU A 473 -1.49 -16.37 -8.88
N VAL A 474 -2.42 -17.14 -8.32
CA VAL A 474 -3.86 -16.95 -8.56
C VAL A 474 -4.32 -15.58 -8.04
N LYS A 475 -3.87 -15.16 -6.86
CA LYS A 475 -4.27 -13.87 -6.28
C LYS A 475 -3.76 -12.68 -7.09
N ARG A 476 -2.51 -12.72 -7.56
CA ARG A 476 -1.95 -11.70 -8.46
C ARG A 476 -2.74 -11.59 -9.75
N THR A 477 -3.09 -12.73 -10.35
CA THR A 477 -3.92 -12.79 -11.57
C THR A 477 -5.29 -12.15 -11.35
N LEU A 478 -6.00 -12.54 -10.28
CA LEU A 478 -7.33 -12.02 -9.97
C LEU A 478 -7.30 -10.51 -9.67
N LEU A 479 -6.24 -10.03 -9.01
CA LEU A 479 -6.09 -8.60 -8.72
C LEU A 479 -5.91 -7.79 -10.01
N LEU A 480 -5.06 -8.26 -10.93
CA LEU A 480 -4.86 -7.61 -12.24
C LEU A 480 -6.13 -7.61 -13.08
N LEU A 481 -6.87 -8.72 -13.08
CA LEU A 481 -8.15 -8.82 -13.78
C LEU A 481 -9.17 -7.81 -13.23
N ARG A 482 -9.26 -7.69 -11.90
CA ARG A 482 -10.13 -6.70 -11.24
C ARG A 482 -9.79 -5.27 -11.68
N PHE A 483 -8.50 -4.92 -11.81
CA PHE A 483 -8.13 -3.59 -12.32
C PHE A 483 -8.55 -3.38 -13.77
N ALA A 484 -8.37 -4.38 -14.63
CA ALA A 484 -8.79 -4.30 -16.03
C ALA A 484 -10.31 -4.16 -16.18
N GLU A 485 -11.10 -4.80 -15.31
CA GLU A 485 -12.56 -4.65 -15.29
C GLU A 485 -12.98 -3.26 -14.79
N ASN A 486 -12.31 -2.74 -13.75
CA ASN A 486 -12.63 -1.44 -13.18
C ASN A 486 -12.37 -0.29 -14.17
N THR A 487 -11.30 -0.37 -14.96
CA THR A 487 -10.98 0.63 -15.99
C THR A 487 -11.98 0.59 -17.15
N ALA A 488 -12.51 -0.58 -17.50
CA ALA A 488 -13.50 -0.73 -18.55
C ALA A 488 -14.91 -0.29 -18.14
N GLY A 489 -15.26 -0.40 -16.85
CA GLY A 489 -16.63 -0.20 -16.37
C GLY A 489 -16.95 1.22 -15.89
N THR A 490 -16.34 1.64 -14.78
CA THR A 490 -16.83 2.79 -13.99
C THR A 490 -15.90 4.00 -13.98
N GLY A 491 -14.70 3.88 -14.58
CA GLY A 491 -13.69 4.95 -14.57
C GLY A 491 -13.26 5.36 -13.15
N VAL A 492 -13.56 4.55 -12.13
CA VAL A 492 -13.18 4.83 -10.74
C VAL A 492 -11.67 4.62 -10.63
N SER A 493 -10.96 5.69 -10.33
CA SER A 493 -9.53 5.61 -10.07
C SER A 493 -9.27 4.72 -8.84
N PRO A 494 -8.23 3.89 -8.89
CA PRO A 494 -7.87 3.00 -7.79
C PRO A 494 -7.59 3.79 -6.50
N GLY A 495 -8.14 3.31 -5.38
CA GLY A 495 -8.03 3.98 -4.09
C GLY A 495 -6.82 3.55 -3.25
N LEU A 496 -6.78 4.04 -2.01
CA LEU A 496 -5.73 3.71 -1.05
C LEU A 496 -5.71 2.22 -0.67
N GLU A 497 -6.88 1.57 -0.57
CA GLU A 497 -6.94 0.14 -0.25
C GLU A 497 -6.38 -0.71 -1.41
N GLU A 498 -6.70 -0.35 -2.65
CA GLU A 498 -6.13 -0.98 -3.85
C GLU A 498 -4.60 -0.85 -3.88
N TRP A 499 -4.05 0.32 -3.54
CA TRP A 499 -2.61 0.51 -3.41
C TRP A 499 -1.98 -0.41 -2.34
N LEU A 500 -2.56 -0.44 -1.13
CA LEU A 500 -2.06 -1.31 -0.04
C LEU A 500 -2.10 -2.80 -0.45
N CYS A 501 -3.15 -3.20 -1.16
CA CYS A 501 -3.29 -4.56 -1.68
C CYS A 501 -2.22 -4.86 -2.75
N CYS A 502 -1.96 -3.93 -3.68
CA CYS A 502 -0.89 -4.06 -4.66
C CYS A 502 0.48 -4.22 -4.00
N GLN A 503 0.79 -3.38 -3.01
CA GLN A 503 2.04 -3.44 -2.25
C GLN A 503 2.24 -4.80 -1.59
N TYR A 504 1.18 -5.40 -1.04
CA TYR A 504 1.25 -6.76 -0.52
C TYR A 504 1.61 -7.78 -1.60
N PHE A 505 0.85 -7.83 -2.69
CA PHE A 505 1.05 -8.85 -3.72
C PHE A 505 2.30 -8.64 -4.58
N GLN A 506 2.83 -7.41 -4.63
CA GLN A 506 4.12 -7.09 -5.23
C GLN A 506 5.29 -7.64 -4.38
N GLY A 507 5.26 -7.44 -3.06
CA GLY A 507 6.36 -7.82 -2.16
C GLY A 507 6.27 -9.23 -1.57
N ALA A 508 5.09 -9.86 -1.58
CA ALA A 508 4.89 -11.18 -0.97
C ALA A 508 5.63 -12.29 -1.73
N THR A 509 6.17 -13.24 -0.98
CA THR A 509 6.81 -14.47 -1.47
C THR A 509 6.26 -15.67 -0.71
N GLU A 510 6.35 -16.86 -1.27
CA GLU A 510 5.91 -18.09 -0.60
C GLU A 510 6.61 -18.31 0.76
N HIS A 511 7.87 -17.87 0.88
CA HIS A 511 8.66 -17.98 2.11
C HIS A 511 8.18 -17.01 3.19
N THR A 512 7.95 -15.74 2.83
CA THR A 512 7.43 -14.73 3.77
C THR A 512 6.03 -15.11 4.24
N LEU A 513 5.16 -15.58 3.33
CA LEU A 513 3.84 -16.10 3.68
C LEU A 513 3.92 -17.32 4.60
N TYR A 514 4.85 -18.23 4.34
CA TYR A 514 5.03 -19.40 5.19
C TYR A 514 5.41 -19.00 6.62
N GLN A 515 6.35 -18.08 6.79
CA GLN A 515 6.76 -17.59 8.10
C GLN A 515 5.63 -16.87 8.82
N VAL A 516 5.00 -15.89 8.17
CA VAL A 516 3.91 -15.09 8.75
C VAL A 516 2.74 -15.96 9.18
N THR A 517 2.29 -16.87 8.33
CA THR A 517 1.19 -17.79 8.66
C THR A 517 1.56 -18.80 9.73
N GLN A 518 2.85 -19.10 9.91
CA GLN A 518 3.32 -19.96 11.01
C GLN A 518 3.13 -19.23 12.33
N VAL A 519 3.54 -17.96 12.39
CA VAL A 519 3.47 -17.14 13.59
C VAL A 519 2.02 -16.81 13.95
N LEU A 520 1.19 -16.50 12.95
CA LEU A 520 -0.21 -16.11 13.15
C LEU A 520 -1.10 -17.27 13.58
N TYR A 521 -0.92 -18.46 13.01
CA TYR A 521 -1.79 -19.63 13.24
C TYR A 521 -1.16 -20.72 14.12
N ALA A 522 0.01 -20.47 14.72
CA ALA A 522 0.58 -21.34 15.76
C ALA A 522 -0.27 -21.27 17.02
#